data_AF-A0A084TFK5-F1
#
_entry.id   AF-A0A084TFK5-F1
#
_cell.length_a   1.000
_cell.length_b   1.000
_cell.length_c   1.000
_cell.angle_alpha   90.00
_cell.angle_beta   90.00
_cell.angle_gamma   90.00
#
_symmetry.space_group_name_H-M   'P 1'
#
loop_
_entity.id
_entity.type
_entity.pdbx_description
1 polymer ?
#
loop_
_entity_poly.entity_id
_entity_poly.type
_entity_poly.pdbx_seq_one_letter_code
_entity_poly.pdbx_strand_id
1 'polypeptide(L)'
;MFLIETKRVFGLDTASQITSAALPRSWDSSTPENDYGIDLVVHIFRDTSATGQELLVQLKASGNSNATTTGNSERITLNVSTYNMLMSKLQVVMLVKYLAAENRAYWQLLSQIDEPNQSQETMTVHIPRDNVLSEINWQQISSYVDHIHHQKLGRRKRVNLEDFA
;
A
#
# COMPACT_ATOMS: atom_id res chain seq x y z
N MET A 1 -18.86 10.14 16.77
CA MET A 1 -19.41 10.05 15.40
C MET A 1 -18.92 11.26 14.62
N PHE A 2 -17.69 11.23 14.13
CA PHE A 2 -17.12 12.26 13.26
C PHE A 2 -15.96 11.58 12.52
N LEU A 3 -16.10 11.45 11.19
CA LEU A 3 -15.07 11.20 10.15
C LEU A 3 -15.73 10.53 8.92
N ILE A 4 -16.62 11.25 8.21
CA ILE A 4 -17.08 10.82 6.87
C ILE A 4 -17.13 12.01 5.90
N GLU A 5 -16.27 13.01 6.09
CA GLU A 5 -16.21 14.17 5.18
C GLU A 5 -14.78 14.43 4.72
N THR A 6 -14.20 13.52 3.92
CA THR A 6 -13.23 13.90 2.86
C THR A 6 -12.96 12.83 1.80
N LYS A 7 -13.89 11.92 1.49
CA LYS A 7 -13.74 10.98 0.34
C LYS A 7 -14.28 11.52 -1.00
N ARG A 8 -14.49 12.83 -1.15
CA ARG A 8 -14.61 13.48 -2.47
C ARG A 8 -13.27 14.08 -2.90
N VAL A 9 -12.24 13.24 -2.99
CA VAL A 9 -10.99 13.62 -3.64
C VAL A 9 -11.07 13.08 -5.06
N PHE A 10 -11.17 13.96 -6.04
CA PHE A 10 -11.10 13.62 -7.46
C PHE A 10 -9.99 12.57 -7.69
N GLY A 11 -10.37 11.38 -8.14
CA GLY A 11 -9.44 10.34 -8.59
C GLY A 11 -9.14 9.18 -7.63
N LEU A 12 -9.61 9.17 -6.37
CA LEU A 12 -9.40 7.99 -5.50
C LEU A 12 -10.19 6.75 -5.96
N ASP A 13 -11.44 6.92 -6.37
CA ASP A 13 -12.23 5.81 -6.93
C ASP A 13 -11.59 5.28 -8.21
N THR A 14 -11.10 6.17 -9.07
CA THR A 14 -10.36 5.80 -10.28
C THR A 14 -9.04 5.10 -9.95
N ALA A 15 -8.31 5.57 -8.93
CA ALA A 15 -7.09 4.93 -8.45
C ALA A 15 -7.38 3.51 -7.95
N SER A 16 -8.47 3.32 -7.20
CA SER A 16 -8.92 2.01 -6.75
C SER A 16 -9.23 1.10 -7.92
N GLN A 17 -10.03 1.56 -8.89
CA GLN A 17 -10.40 0.78 -10.07
C GLN A 17 -9.19 0.38 -10.91
N ILE A 18 -8.27 1.31 -11.17
CA ILE A 18 -7.03 1.02 -11.92
C ILE A 18 -6.14 0.05 -11.16
N THR A 19 -6.06 0.19 -9.83
CA THR A 19 -5.27 -0.73 -9.00
C THR A 19 -5.84 -2.13 -9.05
N SER A 20 -7.15 -2.30 -8.84
CA SER A 20 -7.83 -3.59 -8.93
C SER A 20 -7.72 -4.20 -10.33
N ALA A 21 -7.86 -3.38 -11.38
CA ALA A 21 -7.74 -3.84 -12.77
C ALA A 21 -6.31 -4.27 -13.16
N ALA A 22 -5.29 -3.75 -12.47
CA ALA A 22 -3.91 -4.14 -12.70
C ALA A 22 -3.57 -5.50 -12.06
N LEU A 23 -4.36 -5.99 -11.10
CA LEU A 23 -4.08 -7.22 -10.37
C LEU A 23 -4.09 -8.46 -11.27
N PRO A 24 -3.34 -9.53 -10.91
CA PRO A 24 -3.49 -10.83 -11.54
C PRO A 24 -4.94 -11.33 -11.46
N ARG A 25 -5.41 -12.02 -12.49
CA ARG A 25 -6.81 -12.50 -12.58
C ARG A 25 -7.27 -13.37 -11.41
N SER A 26 -6.35 -14.10 -10.77
CA SER A 26 -6.68 -14.95 -9.62
C SER A 26 -6.74 -14.17 -8.30
N TRP A 27 -6.28 -12.92 -8.28
CA TRP A 27 -6.27 -12.08 -7.09
C TRP A 27 -7.54 -11.25 -7.01
N ASP A 28 -7.90 -10.86 -5.80
CA ASP A 28 -9.02 -9.97 -5.54
C ASP A 28 -8.60 -8.87 -4.57
N SER A 29 -9.35 -7.78 -4.54
CA SER A 29 -9.17 -6.66 -3.63
C SER A 29 -10.49 -6.25 -2.98
N SER A 30 -10.46 -6.01 -1.67
CA SER A 30 -11.59 -5.46 -0.93
C SER A 30 -11.25 -4.12 -0.29
N THR A 31 -12.25 -3.27 -0.07
CA THR A 31 -12.10 -2.05 0.71
C THR A 31 -12.40 -2.35 2.17
N PRO A 32 -11.51 -2.03 3.12
CA PRO A 32 -11.79 -2.24 4.53
C PRO A 32 -12.94 -1.34 5.00
N GLU A 33 -13.77 -1.84 5.91
CA GLU A 33 -14.94 -1.12 6.44
C GLU A 33 -14.55 0.17 7.19
N ASN A 34 -13.40 0.15 7.86
CA ASN A 34 -12.90 1.24 8.67
C ASN A 34 -11.73 1.95 7.99
N ASP A 35 -11.73 3.27 8.02
CA ASP A 35 -10.64 4.09 7.49
C ASP A 35 -9.47 4.15 8.48
N TYR A 36 -8.57 3.18 8.34
CA TYR A 36 -7.27 3.18 9.01
C TYR A 36 -6.15 3.60 8.05
N GLY A 37 -6.45 4.44 7.05
CA GLY A 37 -5.49 4.82 6.03
C GLY A 37 -5.08 3.68 5.08
N ILE A 38 -5.82 2.57 5.08
CA ILE A 38 -5.74 1.51 4.08
C ILE A 38 -6.94 1.66 3.17
N ASP A 39 -6.70 1.71 1.87
CA ASP A 39 -7.74 1.88 0.86
C ASP A 39 -8.13 0.53 0.26
N LEU A 40 -7.18 -0.39 0.08
CA LEU A 40 -7.44 -1.74 -0.41
C LEU A 40 -6.68 -2.80 0.40
N VAL A 41 -7.33 -3.95 0.57
CA VAL A 41 -6.71 -5.21 0.99
C VAL A 41 -6.72 -6.13 -0.21
N VAL A 42 -5.53 -6.46 -0.73
CA VAL A 42 -5.36 -7.38 -1.85
C VAL A 42 -5.10 -8.78 -1.30
N HIS A 43 -5.97 -9.72 -1.67
CA HIS A 43 -5.86 -11.12 -1.32
C HIS A 43 -5.05 -11.86 -2.38
N ILE A 44 -3.95 -12.49 -1.95
CA ILE A 44 -3.02 -13.19 -2.86
C ILE A 44 -3.45 -14.65 -3.01
N PHE A 45 -3.64 -15.07 -4.26
CA PHE A 45 -3.93 -16.45 -4.61
C PHE A 45 -2.78 -17.06 -5.42
N ARG A 46 -2.57 -18.36 -5.24
CA ARG A 46 -1.70 -19.19 -6.09
C ARG A 46 -2.58 -20.19 -6.80
N ASP A 47 -2.67 -20.06 -8.12
CA ASP A 47 -3.62 -20.79 -8.94
C ASP A 47 -5.06 -20.64 -8.41
N THR A 48 -5.64 -21.73 -7.91
CA THR A 48 -6.99 -21.78 -7.34
C THR A 48 -6.99 -21.78 -5.81
N SER A 49 -5.82 -21.67 -5.16
CA SER A 49 -5.67 -21.78 -3.72
C SER A 49 -5.50 -20.42 -3.04
N ALA A 50 -6.34 -20.16 -2.04
CA ALA A 50 -6.15 -19.04 -1.13
C ALA A 50 -4.88 -19.28 -0.29
N THR A 51 -3.98 -18.29 -0.27
CA THR A 51 -2.72 -18.39 0.50
C THR A 51 -2.84 -17.90 1.94
N GLY A 52 -3.90 -17.16 2.26
CA GLY A 52 -4.02 -16.40 3.51
C GLY A 52 -3.06 -15.19 3.59
N GLN A 53 -2.39 -14.84 2.49
CA GLN A 53 -1.49 -13.70 2.40
C GLN A 53 -2.22 -12.49 1.85
N GLU A 54 -1.88 -11.32 2.40
CA GLU A 54 -2.49 -10.04 2.05
C GLU A 54 -1.41 -9.01 1.77
N LEU A 55 -1.66 -8.17 0.76
CA LEU A 55 -0.95 -6.92 0.50
C LEU A 55 -1.90 -5.76 0.82
N LEU A 56 -1.50 -4.88 1.72
CA LEU A 56 -2.26 -3.68 2.03
C LEU A 56 -1.83 -2.56 1.09
N VAL A 57 -2.80 -1.81 0.56
CA VAL A 57 -2.55 -0.69 -0.34
C VAL A 57 -3.12 0.59 0.24
N GLN A 58 -2.30 1.63 0.28
CA GLN A 58 -2.73 3.00 0.52
C GLN A 58 -2.66 3.79 -0.78
N LEU A 59 -3.77 4.42 -1.16
CA LEU A 59 -3.94 5.20 -2.37
C LEU A 59 -3.74 6.68 -2.09
N LYS A 60 -3.12 7.37 -3.05
CA LYS A 60 -3.08 8.83 -3.13
C LYS A 60 -3.40 9.21 -4.57
N ALA A 61 -4.18 10.27 -4.77
CA ALA A 61 -4.49 10.80 -6.09
C ALA A 61 -4.08 12.27 -6.20
N SER A 62 -3.72 12.74 -7.39
CA SER A 62 -3.70 14.17 -7.72
C SER A 62 -4.10 14.40 -9.17
N GLY A 63 -4.63 15.61 -9.45
CA GLY A 63 -4.95 16.03 -10.81
C GLY A 63 -3.71 16.13 -11.68
N ASN A 64 -2.67 16.81 -11.18
CA ASN A 64 -1.42 17.05 -11.88
C ASN A 64 -0.25 16.35 -11.18
N SER A 65 0.86 16.22 -11.92
CA SER A 65 2.14 15.77 -11.38
C SER A 65 2.65 16.75 -10.32
N ASN A 66 3.24 16.19 -9.26
CA ASN A 66 4.01 16.91 -8.26
C ASN A 66 5.48 16.44 -8.30
N ALA A 67 6.02 16.15 -9.48
CA ALA A 67 7.33 15.54 -9.65
C ALA A 67 8.46 16.32 -8.96
N THR A 68 9.55 15.62 -8.69
CA THR A 68 10.83 16.23 -8.32
C THR A 68 11.36 17.13 -9.45
N THR A 69 12.32 18.01 -9.14
CA THR A 69 12.96 18.86 -10.16
C THR A 69 13.58 18.08 -11.31
N THR A 70 14.04 16.84 -11.06
CA THR A 70 14.57 15.94 -12.09
C THR A 70 13.49 15.23 -12.91
N GLY A 71 12.24 15.22 -12.45
CA GLY A 71 11.14 14.52 -13.11
C GLY A 71 11.10 13.01 -12.86
N ASN A 72 12.03 12.44 -12.09
CA ASN A 72 12.17 10.98 -11.96
C ASN A 72 11.20 10.36 -10.93
N SER A 73 10.55 11.16 -10.10
CA SER A 73 9.68 10.64 -9.04
C SER A 73 8.53 11.59 -8.75
N GLU A 74 7.38 11.03 -8.39
CA GLU A 74 6.24 11.75 -7.85
C GLU A 74 6.34 11.93 -6.34
N ARG A 75 5.93 13.09 -5.85
CA ARG A 75 5.91 13.38 -4.41
C ARG A 75 4.53 13.10 -3.82
N ILE A 76 4.52 12.42 -2.67
CA ILE A 76 3.35 12.35 -1.78
C ILE A 76 3.74 12.79 -0.37
N THR A 77 2.82 13.47 0.29
CA THR A 77 2.94 13.79 1.72
C THR A 77 2.25 12.71 2.54
N LEU A 78 2.96 12.17 3.53
CA LEU A 78 2.45 11.15 4.45
C LEU A 78 2.66 11.63 5.90
N ASN A 79 1.66 11.47 6.75
CA ASN A 79 1.84 11.73 8.18
C ASN A 79 2.78 10.70 8.78
N VAL A 80 3.70 11.13 9.66
CA VAL A 80 4.64 10.23 10.34
C VAL A 80 3.90 9.20 11.19
N SER A 81 2.79 9.59 11.83
CA SER A 81 1.91 8.66 12.55
C SER A 81 1.31 7.59 11.66
N THR A 82 0.90 7.94 10.43
CA THR A 82 0.41 6.98 9.43
C THR A 82 1.53 6.05 8.98
N TYR A 83 2.73 6.57 8.68
CA TYR A 83 3.89 5.73 8.36
C TYR A 83 4.15 4.68 9.45
N ASN A 84 4.24 5.12 10.71
CA ASN A 84 4.52 4.24 11.85
C ASN A 84 3.44 3.16 12.02
N MET A 85 2.15 3.53 11.91
CA MET A 85 1.04 2.58 11.97
C MET A 85 1.05 1.59 10.81
N LEU A 86 1.42 2.02 9.60
CA LEU A 86 1.53 1.12 8.44
C LEU A 86 2.73 0.18 8.58
N MET A 87 3.88 0.68 9.03
CA MET A 87 5.08 -0.13 9.30
C MET A 87 4.87 -1.17 10.39
N SER A 88 3.99 -0.90 11.36
CA SER A 88 3.65 -1.87 12.41
C SER A 88 2.71 -3.00 11.94
N LYS A 89 2.20 -2.96 10.70
CA LYS A 89 1.35 -4.03 10.16
C LYS A 89 2.16 -5.31 9.92
N LEU A 90 1.50 -6.45 10.11
CA LEU A 90 2.11 -7.75 9.79
C LEU A 90 2.16 -7.99 8.27
N GLN A 91 1.17 -7.49 7.54
CA GLN A 91 1.14 -7.50 6.09
C GLN A 91 2.22 -6.60 5.49
N VAL A 92 2.55 -6.83 4.22
CA VAL A 92 3.31 -5.88 3.41
C VAL A 92 2.39 -4.73 3.04
N VAL A 93 2.94 -3.52 2.97
CA VAL A 93 2.21 -2.31 2.58
C VAL A 93 2.81 -1.73 1.29
N MET A 94 1.96 -1.37 0.34
CA MET A 94 2.29 -0.67 -0.89
C MET A 94 1.61 0.70 -0.91
N LEU A 95 2.35 1.73 -1.29
CA LEU A 95 1.81 3.04 -1.60
C LEU A 95 1.59 3.13 -3.10
N VAL A 96 0.42 3.60 -3.52
CA VAL A 96 0.10 3.84 -4.94
C VAL A 96 -0.34 5.28 -5.13
N LYS A 97 0.30 5.96 -6.08
CA LYS A 97 0.00 7.34 -6.46
C LYS A 97 -0.58 7.38 -7.87
N TYR A 98 -1.85 7.76 -7.98
CA TYR A 98 -2.52 8.03 -9.25
C TYR A 98 -2.39 9.50 -9.66
N LEU A 99 -2.09 9.73 -10.94
CA LEU A 99 -2.10 11.03 -11.60
C LEU A 99 -3.18 11.07 -12.66
N ALA A 100 -4.19 11.92 -12.47
CA ALA A 100 -5.34 11.99 -13.38
C ALA A 100 -4.96 12.53 -14.77
N ALA A 101 -4.10 13.57 -14.83
CA ALA A 101 -3.65 14.16 -16.10
C ALA A 101 -2.91 13.17 -17.02
N GLU A 102 -2.27 12.16 -16.44
CA GLU A 102 -1.55 11.12 -17.19
C GLU A 102 -2.36 9.83 -17.33
N ASN A 103 -3.47 9.71 -16.59
CA ASN A 103 -4.19 8.48 -16.35
C ASN A 103 -3.26 7.29 -15.99
N ARG A 104 -2.30 7.55 -15.11
CA ARG A 104 -1.26 6.58 -14.71
C ARG A 104 -1.13 6.50 -13.20
N ALA A 105 -0.76 5.31 -12.74
CA ALA A 105 -0.47 5.06 -11.34
C ALA A 105 0.97 4.57 -11.17
N TYR A 106 1.62 5.04 -10.12
CA TYR A 106 2.98 4.67 -9.73
C TYR A 106 2.97 4.03 -8.34
N TRP A 107 3.90 3.12 -8.05
CA TRP A 107 3.89 2.36 -6.80
C TRP A 107 5.25 2.29 -6.12
N GLN A 108 5.24 2.07 -4.80
CA GLN A 108 6.44 1.75 -4.03
C GLN A 108 6.06 0.94 -2.79
N LEU A 109 6.87 -0.04 -2.40
CA LEU A 109 6.68 -0.75 -1.15
C LEU A 109 7.11 0.14 0.01
N LEU A 110 6.32 0.16 1.09
CA LEU A 110 6.61 1.01 2.26
C LEU A 110 7.96 0.68 2.90
N SER A 111 8.36 -0.59 2.86
CA SER A 111 9.65 -1.08 3.36
C SER A 111 10.88 -0.54 2.62
N GLN A 112 10.69 0.09 1.46
CA GLN A 112 11.75 0.70 0.65
C GLN A 112 11.86 2.22 0.89
N ILE A 113 11.04 2.76 1.78
CA ILE A 113 11.03 4.18 2.12
C ILE A 113 11.80 4.35 3.43
N ASP A 114 12.77 5.26 3.41
CA ASP A 114 13.56 5.60 4.58
C ASP A 114 12.67 6.06 5.75
N GLU A 115 13.11 5.73 6.96
CA GLU A 115 12.39 6.12 8.17
C GLU A 115 12.31 7.66 8.26
N PRO A 116 11.12 8.23 8.54
CA PRO A 116 10.99 9.66 8.68
C PRO A 116 11.69 10.19 9.93
N ASN A 117 12.01 11.47 9.92
CA ASN A 117 12.34 12.17 11.16
C ASN A 117 11.11 12.19 12.09
N GLN A 118 11.20 11.46 13.20
CA GLN A 118 10.10 11.27 14.16
C GLN A 118 9.69 12.57 14.88
N SER A 119 10.46 13.66 14.75
CA SER A 119 10.09 14.98 15.28
C SER A 119 9.17 15.79 14.35
N GLN A 120 8.91 15.32 13.13
CA GLN A 120 8.08 16.00 12.14
C GLN A 120 6.67 15.40 12.12
N GLU A 121 5.67 16.22 11.79
CA GLU A 121 4.29 15.74 11.62
C GLU A 121 4.14 14.93 10.31
N THR A 122 4.88 15.33 9.27
CA THR A 122 4.79 14.74 7.94
C THR A 122 6.16 14.46 7.35
N MET A 123 6.17 13.56 6.36
CA MET A 123 7.31 13.25 5.52
C MET A 123 6.91 13.36 4.04
N THR A 124 7.90 13.62 3.19
CA THR A 124 7.73 13.52 1.74
C THR A 124 8.29 12.18 1.26
N VAL A 125 7.45 11.40 0.61
CA VAL A 125 7.84 10.16 -0.07
C VAL A 125 8.02 10.45 -1.56
N HIS A 126 9.07 9.90 -2.15
CA HIS A 126 9.39 10.01 -3.57
C HIS A 126 9.12 8.67 -4.25
N ILE A 127 7.99 8.54 -4.93
CA ILE A 127 7.61 7.34 -5.67
C ILE A 127 8.24 7.40 -7.07
N PRO A 128 9.14 6.47 -7.45
CA PRO A 128 9.78 6.49 -8.76
C PRO A 128 8.77 6.38 -9.90
N ARG A 129 8.94 7.18 -10.96
CA ARG A 129 8.09 7.09 -12.16
C ARG A 129 8.32 5.83 -12.98
N ASP A 130 9.47 5.17 -12.80
CA ASP A 130 9.75 3.87 -13.42
C ASP A 130 8.91 2.74 -12.81
N ASN A 131 8.38 2.93 -11.60
CA ASN A 131 7.50 1.95 -10.96
C ASN A 131 6.05 2.15 -11.42
N VAL A 132 5.77 1.95 -12.71
CA VAL A 132 4.42 2.05 -13.27
C VAL A 132 3.58 0.85 -12.83
N LEU A 133 2.38 1.09 -12.32
CA LEU A 133 1.52 0.03 -11.77
C LEU A 133 1.05 -0.96 -12.84
N SER A 134 0.79 -0.51 -14.07
CA SER A 134 0.39 -1.40 -15.17
C SER A 134 1.52 -2.31 -15.66
N GLU A 135 2.76 -2.03 -15.28
CA GLU A 135 3.97 -2.76 -15.70
C GLU A 135 4.57 -3.57 -14.53
N ILE A 136 3.89 -3.58 -13.38
CA ILE A 136 4.38 -4.24 -12.18
C ILE A 136 4.55 -5.74 -12.38
N ASN A 137 5.67 -6.27 -11.90
CA ASN A 137 5.89 -7.71 -11.83
C ASN A 137 5.20 -8.28 -10.58
N TRP A 138 3.91 -8.62 -10.70
CA TRP A 138 3.16 -9.20 -9.59
C TRP A 138 3.73 -10.51 -9.03
N GLN A 139 4.44 -11.30 -9.85
CA GLN A 139 5.11 -12.51 -9.37
C GLN A 139 6.24 -12.17 -8.39
N GLN A 140 6.99 -11.11 -8.67
CA GLN A 140 8.01 -10.58 -7.76
C GLN A 140 7.36 -10.06 -6.47
N ILE A 141 6.26 -9.31 -6.56
CA ILE A 141 5.52 -8.82 -5.38
C ILE A 141 5.01 -9.99 -4.54
N SER A 142 4.39 -11.00 -5.16
CA SER A 142 3.93 -12.21 -4.49
C SER A 142 5.06 -12.92 -3.73
N SER A 143 6.21 -13.08 -4.38
CA SER A 143 7.39 -13.71 -3.78
C SER A 143 7.93 -12.89 -2.60
N TYR A 144 7.89 -11.56 -2.69
CA TYR A 144 8.28 -10.68 -1.59
C TYR A 144 7.31 -10.79 -0.40
N VAL A 145 6.00 -10.77 -0.67
CA VAL A 145 4.96 -10.93 0.37
C VAL A 145 5.12 -12.27 1.07
N ASP A 146 5.35 -13.35 0.32
CA ASP A 146 5.58 -14.69 0.85
C ASP A 146 6.79 -14.73 1.80
N HIS A 147 7.91 -14.16 1.36
CA HIS A 147 9.13 -14.09 2.16
C HIS A 147 8.89 -13.38 3.50
N ILE A 148 8.29 -12.19 3.46
CA ILE A 148 8.00 -11.41 4.67
C ILE A 148 6.97 -12.12 5.57
N HIS A 149 5.95 -12.73 4.97
CA HIS A 149 4.93 -13.48 5.70
C HIS A 149 5.55 -14.65 6.47
N HIS A 150 6.38 -15.47 5.82
CA HIS A 150 7.06 -16.59 6.47
C HIS A 150 8.09 -16.14 7.50
N GLN A 151 8.82 -15.05 7.24
CA GLN A 151 9.74 -14.47 8.22
C GLN A 151 9.00 -14.05 9.51
N LYS A 152 7.83 -13.42 9.39
CA LYS A 152 7.00 -13.01 10.53
C LYS A 152 6.33 -14.21 11.21
N LEU A 153 5.81 -15.18 10.47
CA LEU A 153 5.24 -16.41 11.02
C LEU A 153 6.26 -17.25 11.78
N GLY A 154 7.50 -17.36 11.29
CA GLY A 154 8.57 -18.12 11.95
C GLY A 154 8.93 -17.60 13.35
N ARG A 155 8.54 -16.37 13.69
CA ARG A 155 8.69 -15.81 15.04
C ARG A 155 7.51 -16.13 15.96
N ARG A 156 6.44 -16.75 15.48
CA ARG A 156 5.29 -17.15 16.30
C ARG A 156 5.64 -18.40 17.10
N LYS A 157 5.52 -18.31 18.43
CA LYS A 157 5.47 -19.47 19.31
C LYS A 157 4.01 -19.81 19.58
N ARG A 158 3.69 -21.11 19.65
CA ARG A 158 2.44 -21.53 20.28
C ARG A 158 2.57 -21.21 21.76
N VAL A 159 1.64 -20.43 22.27
CA VAL A 159 1.58 -19.98 23.66
C VAL A 159 0.22 -20.38 24.23
N ASN A 160 0.16 -20.72 25.52
CA ASN A 160 -1.12 -20.97 26.16
C ASN A 160 -1.74 -19.61 26.50
N LEU A 161 -3.05 -19.46 26.33
CA LEU A 161 -3.74 -18.22 26.69
C LEU A 161 -3.58 -17.90 28.18
N GLU A 162 -3.51 -18.94 29.01
CA GLU A 162 -3.29 -18.84 30.45
C GLU A 162 -1.95 -18.19 30.83
N ASP A 163 -0.97 -18.15 29.92
CA ASP A 163 0.34 -17.51 30.16
C ASP A 163 0.26 -15.96 30.20
N PHE A 164 -0.91 -15.37 29.90
CA PHE A 164 -1.14 -13.92 29.80
C PHE A 164 -2.23 -13.38 30.75
N ALA A 165 -2.71 -14.20 31.69
CA ALA A 165 -3.64 -13.79 32.75
C ALA A 165 -2.90 -13.24 33.97
#